data_AF-A0A968IJN0-F1
#
_entry.id   AF-A0A968IJN0-F1
#
_cell.length_a   1.000
_cell.length_b   1.000
_cell.length_c   1.000
_cell.angle_alpha   90.00
_cell.angle_beta   90.00
_cell.angle_gamma   90.00
#
_symmetry.space_group_name_H-M   'P 1'
#
loop_
_entity.id
_entity.type
_entity.pdbx_description
1 polymer ?
#
loop_
_entity_poly.entity_id
_entity_poly.type
_entity_poly.pdbx_seq_one_letter_code
_entity_poly.pdbx_strand_id
1 'polypeptide(L)'
;MTVKVLPNLVDFSKVDLVIVSLDYSDKTNDINEHHELVFDGSSKAPQSWVLPLKDKDKNKYDWYATFYLKDGTERKTKMETTPNLTIPLRVPAA
;
A
#
# COMPACT_ATOMS: atom_id res chain seq x y z
N MET A 1 7.60 13.41 0.99
CA MET A 1 6.70 12.54 1.77
C MET A 1 7.25 11.13 1.71
N THR A 2 7.22 10.40 2.83
CA THR A 2 7.65 9.01 2.87
C THR A 2 6.55 8.19 3.52
N VAL A 3 5.96 7.28 2.76
CA VAL A 3 4.90 6.37 3.22
C VAL A 3 5.53 5.02 3.51
N LYS A 4 5.38 4.52 4.74
CA LYS A 4 5.92 3.22 5.17
C LYS A 4 4.81 2.18 5.24
N VAL A 5 4.98 1.05 4.55
CA VAL A 5 4.01 -0.04 4.55
C VAL A 5 4.55 -1.19 5.41
N LEU A 6 3.77 -1.62 6.39
CA LEU A 6 4.14 -2.60 7.40
C LEU A 6 3.38 -3.92 7.16
N PRO A 7 4.05 -5.00 6.73
CA PRO A 7 3.42 -6.30 6.55
C PRO A 7 3.32 -7.11 7.86
N ASN A 8 3.74 -6.54 9.01
CA ASN A 8 3.91 -7.23 10.29
C ASN A 8 2.67 -7.93 10.85
N LEU A 9 1.48 -7.54 10.40
CA LEU A 9 0.20 -8.12 10.86
C LEU A 9 -0.38 -9.12 9.84
N VAL A 10 0.33 -9.39 8.74
CA VAL A 10 -0.04 -10.38 7.74
C VAL A 10 0.52 -11.74 8.14
N ASP A 11 -0.35 -12.73 8.22
CA ASP A 11 0.04 -14.12 8.42
C ASP A 11 0.38 -14.78 7.08
N PHE A 12 1.66 -14.71 6.69
CA PHE A 12 2.17 -15.34 5.46
C PHE A 12 2.21 -16.87 5.50
N SER A 13 1.77 -17.52 6.58
CA SER A 13 1.45 -18.95 6.53
C SER A 13 0.09 -19.21 5.85
N LYS A 14 -0.75 -18.17 5.68
CA LYS A 14 -2.06 -18.22 5.01
C LYS A 14 -2.14 -17.35 3.74
N VAL A 15 -1.26 -16.36 3.62
CA VAL A 15 -1.18 -15.44 2.48
C VAL A 15 0.06 -15.75 1.66
N ASP A 16 -0.11 -15.97 0.35
CA ASP A 16 1.00 -16.19 -0.57
C ASP A 16 1.64 -14.87 -1.01
N LEU A 17 0.80 -13.87 -1.33
CA LEU A 17 1.25 -12.60 -1.88
C LEU A 17 0.36 -11.44 -1.41
N VAL A 18 0.96 -10.28 -1.17
CA VAL A 18 0.26 -9.00 -1.01
C VAL A 18 0.81 -7.99 -1.99
N ILE A 19 -0.07 -7.37 -2.76
CA ILE A 19 0.25 -6.23 -3.64
C ILE A 19 -0.43 -5.01 -3.08
N VAL A 20 0.35 -3.95 -2.82
CA VAL A 20 -0.14 -2.67 -2.32
C VAL A 20 0.07 -1.64 -3.42
N SER A 21 -1.02 -1.12 -3.97
CA SER A 21 -0.99 -0.05 -4.96
C SER A 21 -1.13 1.29 -4.23
N LEU A 22 -0.26 2.24 -4.54
CA LEU A 22 -0.27 3.61 -4.05
C LEU A 22 -0.30 4.57 -5.23
N ASP A 23 -1.23 5.52 -5.19
CA ASP A 23 -1.48 6.47 -6.25
C ASP A 23 -1.45 7.90 -5.68
N TYR A 24 -0.71 8.79 -6.33
CA TYR A 24 -0.67 10.21 -5.99
C TYR A 24 -0.91 11.06 -7.23
N SER A 25 -1.83 12.01 -7.13
CA SER A 25 -2.11 12.98 -8.19
C SER A 25 -2.05 14.40 -7.66
N ASP A 26 -1.28 15.22 -8.36
CA ASP A 26 -1.24 16.67 -8.20
C ASP A 26 -1.30 17.33 -9.58
N LYS A 27 -2.53 17.56 -10.04
CA LYS A 27 -2.82 18.16 -11.35
C LYS A 27 -2.28 19.57 -11.52
N THR A 28 -2.11 20.34 -10.43
CA THR A 28 -1.63 21.73 -10.53
C THR A 28 -0.14 21.77 -10.85
N ASN A 29 0.61 20.76 -10.40
CA ASN A 29 2.04 20.63 -10.65
C ASN A 29 2.36 19.56 -11.70
N ASP A 30 1.35 19.05 -12.43
CA ASP A 30 1.45 18.00 -13.44
C ASP A 30 2.14 16.72 -12.94
N ILE A 31 1.79 16.29 -11.73
CA ILE A 31 2.31 15.06 -11.12
C ILE A 31 1.22 14.00 -11.12
N ASN A 32 1.56 12.81 -11.63
CA ASN A 32 0.80 11.59 -11.48
C ASN A 32 1.78 10.45 -11.24
N GLU A 33 1.72 9.86 -10.06
CA GLU A 33 2.68 8.87 -9.58
C GLU A 33 1.91 7.62 -9.13
N HIS A 34 2.28 6.48 -9.69
CA HIS A 34 1.76 5.18 -9.32
C HIS A 34 2.91 4.30 -8.84
N HIS A 35 2.70 3.59 -7.74
CA HIS A 35 3.71 2.72 -7.15
C HIS A 35 3.10 1.44 -6.60
N GLU A 36 3.78 0.32 -6.77
CA GLU A 36 3.38 -0.96 -6.19
C GLU A 36 4.46 -1.49 -5.25
N LEU A 37 4.03 -1.95 -4.08
CA LEU A 37 4.86 -2.63 -3.10
C LEU A 37 4.37 -4.07 -2.94
N VAL A 38 5.30 -5.02 -2.98
CA VAL A 38 5.00 -6.45 -2.99
C VAL A 38 5.63 -7.14 -1.78
N PHE A 39 4.81 -7.92 -1.07
CA PHE A 39 5.20 -8.66 0.13
C PHE A 39 4.81 -10.13 0.00
N ASP A 40 5.67 -11.01 0.49
CA ASP A 40 5.45 -12.47 0.45
C ASP A 40 6.14 -13.18 1.63
N GLY A 41 6.12 -14.52 1.60
CA GLY A 41 6.76 -15.37 2.59
C GLY A 41 8.27 -15.16 2.79
N SER A 42 8.96 -14.54 1.83
CA SER A 42 10.39 -14.23 1.83
C SER A 42 10.67 -12.72 2.02
N SER A 43 9.76 -11.85 1.61
CA SER A 43 9.85 -10.39 1.69
C SER A 43 8.86 -9.84 2.72
N LYS A 44 9.25 -9.90 4.00
CA LYS A 44 8.42 -9.47 5.15
C LYS A 44 8.92 -8.20 5.84
N ALA A 45 9.96 -7.57 5.29
CA ALA A 45 10.46 -6.32 5.83
C ALA A 45 9.53 -5.16 5.42
N PRO A 46 9.33 -4.15 6.28
CA PRO A 46 8.68 -2.91 5.89
C PRO A 46 9.33 -2.28 4.65
N GLN A 47 8.51 -1.84 3.70
CA GLN A 47 8.96 -1.10 2.53
C GLN A 47 8.48 0.35 2.61
N SER A 48 9.07 1.24 1.82
CA SER A 48 8.74 2.66 1.83
C SER A 48 8.63 3.20 0.42
N TRP A 49 7.59 4.00 0.19
CA TRP A 49 7.43 4.81 -1.00
C TRP A 49 7.82 6.25 -0.68
N VAL A 50 8.80 6.78 -1.41
CA VAL A 50 9.31 8.14 -1.24
C VAL A 50 8.82 8.99 -2.39
N LEU A 51 8.05 10.02 -2.07
CA LEU A 51 7.45 10.94 -3.03
C LEU A 51 7.90 12.39 -2.73
N PRO A 52 8.65 13.04 -3.64
CA PRO A 52 8.98 14.46 -3.48
C PRO A 52 7.75 15.32 -3.81
N LEU A 53 7.15 15.96 -2.80
CA LEU A 53 6.01 16.84 -2.99
C LEU A 53 6.45 18.21 -3.50
N LYS A 54 5.77 18.73 -4.52
CA LYS A 54 5.90 20.13 -4.97
C LYS A 54 5.12 21.09 -4.09
N ASP A 55 3.93 20.67 -3.68
CA ASP A 55 3.06 21.37 -2.73
C ASP A 55 2.95 20.53 -1.45
N LYS A 56 3.33 21.11 -0.31
CA LYS A 56 3.30 20.40 0.99
C LYS A 56 1.88 20.16 1.50
N ASP A 57 0.91 20.94 1.03
CA ASP A 57 -0.50 20.79 1.41
C ASP A 57 -1.17 19.65 0.63
N LYS A 58 -0.57 19.21 -0.48
CA LYS A 58 -0.98 18.02 -1.24
C LYS A 58 -0.26 16.79 -0.71
N ASN A 59 -0.61 16.41 0.53
CA ASN A 59 -0.01 15.27 1.23
C ASN A 59 -0.92 14.04 1.33
N LYS A 60 -2.04 14.03 0.60
CA LYS A 60 -2.94 12.88 0.52
C LYS A 60 -2.61 12.06 -0.72
N TYR A 61 -2.75 10.75 -0.58
CA TYR A 61 -2.60 9.79 -1.66
C TYR A 61 -3.68 8.72 -1.51
N ASP A 62 -3.95 8.00 -2.58
CA ASP A 62 -4.86 6.87 -2.58
C ASP A 62 -4.06 5.58 -2.44
N TRP A 63 -4.62 4.60 -1.75
CA TRP A 63 -4.03 3.27 -1.71
C TRP A 63 -5.09 2.18 -1.58
N TYR A 64 -4.72 0.97 -2.00
CA TYR A 64 -5.42 -0.26 -1.64
C TYR A 64 -4.44 -1.43 -1.62
N ALA A 65 -4.83 -2.54 -0.99
CA ALA A 65 -4.06 -3.78 -1.02
C ALA A 65 -4.92 -4.95 -1.50
N THR A 66 -4.31 -5.80 -2.33
CA THR A 66 -4.87 -7.09 -2.74
C THR A 66 -4.02 -8.20 -2.10
N PHE A 67 -4.70 -9.12 -1.42
CA PHE A 67 -4.12 -10.27 -0.76
C PHE A 67 -4.53 -11.53 -1.52
N TYR A 68 -3.55 -12.32 -1.94
CA TYR A 68 -3.74 -13.62 -2.56
C TYR A 68 -3.48 -14.69 -1.50
N LEU A 69 -4.52 -15.44 -1.15
CA LEU A 69 -4.49 -16.41 -0.07
C LEU A 69 -4.11 -17.80 -0.59
N LYS A 70 -3.53 -18.63 0.28
CA LYS A 70 -3.13 -20.01 -0.03
C LYS A 70 -4.30 -20.94 -0.38
N ASP A 71 -5.52 -20.58 0.00
CA ASP A 71 -6.74 -21.29 -0.37
C ASP A 71 -7.22 -20.95 -1.79
N GLY A 72 -6.48 -20.09 -2.51
CA GLY A 72 -6.80 -19.63 -3.86
C GLY A 72 -7.77 -18.46 -3.91
N THR A 73 -8.24 -17.95 -2.76
CA THR A 73 -9.13 -16.78 -2.72
C THR A 73 -8.34 -15.47 -2.71
N GLU A 74 -9.03 -14.41 -3.15
CA GLU A 74 -8.50 -13.05 -3.12
C GLU A 74 -9.28 -12.19 -2.14
N ARG A 75 -8.57 -11.34 -1.40
CA ARG A 75 -9.15 -10.37 -0.47
C ARG A 75 -8.59 -8.99 -0.80
N LYS A 76 -9.45 -7.99 -0.97
CA LYS A 76 -9.04 -6.63 -1.33
C LYS A 76 -9.53 -5.62 -0.30
N THR A 77 -8.67 -4.69 0.11
CA THR A 77 -9.12 -3.55 0.92
C THR A 77 -9.99 -2.61 0.07
N LYS A 78 -10.76 -1.76 0.73
CA LYS A 78 -11.32 -0.59 0.04
C LYS A 78 -10.18 0.34 -0.35
N MET A 79 -10.38 1.07 -1.44
CA MET A 79 -9.52 2.22 -1.76
C MET A 79 -9.71 3.28 -0.69
N GLU A 80 -8.62 3.82 -0.17
CA GLU A 80 -8.62 4.84 0.87
C GLU A 80 -7.74 6.02 0.45
N THR A 81 -8.31 7.23 0.48
CA THR A 81 -7.57 8.49 0.37
C THR A 81 -7.12 8.94 1.75
N THR A 82 -5.82 9.07 1.99
CA THR A 82 -5.30 9.33 3.34
C THR A 82 -4.02 10.18 3.35
N PRO A 83 -3.78 11.01 4.38
CA PRO A 83 -2.49 11.66 4.61
C PRO A 83 -1.54 10.82 5.50
N ASN A 84 -1.98 9.64 5.95
CA ASN A 84 -1.22 8.83 6.89
C ASN A 84 0.10 8.36 6.27
N LEU A 85 1.20 8.47 7.02
CA LEU A 85 2.53 8.08 6.53
C LEU A 85 2.91 6.63 6.85
N THR A 86 1.99 5.88 7.47
CA THR A 86 2.21 4.48 7.82
C THR A 86 0.95 3.67 7.57
N ILE A 87 1.09 2.58 6.81
CA ILE A 87 0.01 1.65 6.48
C ILE A 87 0.34 0.28 7.08
N PRO A 88 -0.32 -0.14 8.17
CA PRO A 88 -0.27 -1.52 8.62
C PRO A 88 -1.19 -2.39 7.75
N LEU A 89 -0.63 -3.40 7.08
CA LEU A 89 -1.40 -4.32 6.27
C LEU A 89 -2.15 -5.31 7.13
N ARG A 90 -3.46 -5.43 6.90
CA ARG A 90 -4.34 -6.43 7.51
C ARG A 90 -5.22 -7.03 6.43
N VAL A 91 -5.31 -8.36 6.43
CA VAL A 91 -6.25 -9.07 5.54
C VAL A 91 -7.67 -8.66 5.94
N PRO A 92 -8.50 -8.15 5.02
CA PRO A 92 -9.87 -7.78 5.34
C PRO A 92 -10.71 -9.02 5.64
N ALA A 93 -11.76 -8.83 6.44
CA ALA A 93 -12.69 -9.89 6.80
C ALA A 93 -13.43 -10.46 5.57
N ALA A 94 -14.01 -11.65 5.77
CA ALA A 94 -14.65 -12.40 4.71
C ALA A 94 -15.93 -11.78 4.16
#